data_AF-A0AAW4BU48-F1
#
_entry.id   AF-A0AAW4BU48-F1
#
_cell.length_a   1.000
_cell.length_b   1.000
_cell.length_c   1.000
_cell.angle_alpha   90.00
_cell.angle_beta   90.00
_cell.angle_gamma   90.00
#
_symmetry.space_group_name_H-M   'P 1'
#
loop_
_entity.id
_entity.type
_entity.pdbx_description
1 polymer ?
#
loop_
_entity_poly.entity_id
_entity_poly.type
_entity_poly.pdbx_seq_one_letter_code
_entity_poly.pdbx_strand_id
1 'polypeptide(L)'
;MQEVDKREFADVWGAAWAMYGKSVSPQLLSIAFEALRAYSIEEVRIGLTRHIQSPDTGQFFPKPADVIKHIDGNSGSRAMVAWNKVDKAVRQVGAWTSVMFDDALIHRVISDMGGWVELCKVDDREYPFKQKEFL
;
A
#
# COMPACT_ATOMS: atom_id res chain seq x y z
N MET A 1 -8.27 -3.79 -16.26
CA MET A 1 -8.05 -3.42 -17.67
C MET A 1 -8.52 -4.57 -18.54
N GLN A 2 -9.08 -4.24 -19.71
CA GLN A 2 -9.56 -5.17 -20.73
C GLN A 2 -8.71 -5.03 -22.01
N GLU A 3 -8.90 -5.94 -22.97
CA GLU A 3 -8.15 -5.96 -24.24
C GLU A 3 -8.20 -4.62 -25.00
N VAL A 4 -9.31 -3.89 -24.91
CA VAL A 4 -9.49 -2.57 -25.53
C VAL A 4 -8.53 -1.51 -24.96
N ASP A 5 -8.07 -1.69 -23.72
CA ASP A 5 -7.18 -0.76 -23.02
C ASP A 5 -5.71 -0.96 -23.44
N LYS A 6 -5.37 -2.03 -24.17
CA LYS A 6 -3.97 -2.37 -24.50
C LYS A 6 -3.22 -1.26 -25.23
N ARG A 7 -3.89 -0.57 -26.15
CA ARG A 7 -3.29 0.53 -26.90
C ARG A 7 -2.99 1.71 -25.99
N GLU A 8 -3.98 2.12 -25.20
CA GLU A 8 -3.81 3.23 -24.27
C GLU A 8 -2.74 2.91 -23.23
N PHE A 9 -2.77 1.70 -22.65
CA PHE A 9 -1.74 1.23 -21.73
C PHE A 9 -0.33 1.31 -22.33
N ALA A 10 -0.15 0.87 -23.57
CA ALA A 10 1.14 0.95 -24.25
C ALA A 10 1.63 2.40 -24.41
N ASP A 11 0.72 3.32 -24.71
CA ASP A 11 1.02 4.75 -24.83
C ASP A 11 1.45 5.33 -23.47
N VAL A 12 0.68 5.11 -22.39
CA VAL A 12 1.00 5.70 -21.08
C VAL A 12 2.24 5.05 -20.45
N TRP A 13 2.36 3.73 -20.54
CA TRP A 13 3.51 3.00 -20.01
C TRP A 13 4.79 3.33 -20.77
N GLY A 14 4.70 3.38 -22.10
CA GLY A 14 5.80 3.79 -22.97
C GLY A 14 6.25 5.24 -22.70
N ALA A 15 5.31 6.17 -22.55
CA ALA A 15 5.61 7.55 -22.19
C ALA A 15 6.31 7.65 -20.83
N ALA A 16 5.84 6.89 -19.83
CA ALA A 16 6.47 6.86 -18.51
C ALA A 16 7.92 6.36 -18.58
N TRP A 17 8.21 5.32 -19.37
CA TRP A 17 9.58 4.84 -19.58
C TRP A 17 10.45 5.80 -20.38
N ALA A 18 9.87 6.50 -21.36
CA ALA A 18 10.56 7.48 -22.18
C ALA A 18 11.09 8.67 -21.35
N MET A 19 10.43 9.04 -20.25
CA MET A 19 10.94 10.05 -19.31
C MET A 19 12.32 9.69 -18.72
N TYR A 20 12.65 8.39 -18.68
CA TYR A 20 13.92 7.87 -18.20
C TYR A 20 14.89 7.52 -19.34
N GLY A 21 14.59 7.94 -20.58
CA GLY A 21 15.38 7.63 -21.77
C GLY A 21 15.37 6.14 -22.13
N LYS A 22 14.33 5.40 -21.72
CA LYS A 22 14.17 3.97 -21.99
C LYS A 22 13.04 3.72 -22.98
N SER A 23 13.19 2.66 -23.78
CA SER A 23 12.13 2.10 -24.60
C SER A 23 11.66 0.77 -24.00
N VAL A 24 10.39 0.42 -24.24
CA VAL A 24 9.77 -0.79 -23.73
C VAL A 24 9.59 -1.76 -24.89
N SER A 25 10.04 -3.01 -24.72
CA SER A 25 9.79 -4.04 -25.73
C SER A 25 8.31 -4.48 -25.70
N PRO A 26 7.75 -4.97 -26.82
CA PRO A 26 6.38 -5.49 -26.85
C PRO A 26 6.13 -6.60 -25.82
N GLN A 27 7.14 -7.45 -25.58
CA GLN A 27 7.06 -8.52 -24.59
C GLN A 27 6.96 -7.96 -23.16
N LEU A 28 7.73 -6.93 -22.85
CA LEU A 28 7.69 -6.29 -21.53
C LEU A 28 6.37 -5.53 -21.32
N LEU A 29 5.85 -4.87 -22.37
CA LEU A 29 4.51 -4.26 -22.34
C LEU A 29 3.42 -5.30 -22.03
N SER A 30 3.48 -6.46 -22.67
CA SER A 30 2.52 -7.55 -22.44
C SER A 30 2.56 -8.03 -20.98
N ILE A 31 3.75 -8.25 -20.43
CA ILE A 31 3.93 -8.67 -19.03
C ILE A 31 3.43 -7.59 -18.06
N ALA A 32 3.74 -6.31 -18.32
CA ALA A 32 3.31 -5.21 -17.48
C ALA A 32 1.77 -5.04 -17.52
N PHE A 33 1.15 -5.22 -18.68
CA PHE A 33 -0.30 -5.18 -18.85
C PHE A 33 -0.98 -6.28 -18.03
N GLU A 34 -0.51 -7.52 -18.13
CA GLU A 34 -1.06 -8.64 -17.36
C GLU A 34 -0.88 -8.44 -15.85
N ALA A 35 0.29 -7.93 -15.41
CA ALA A 35 0.54 -7.65 -14.00
C ALA A 35 -0.38 -6.57 -13.40
N LEU A 36 -0.86 -5.63 -14.23
CA LEU A 36 -1.74 -4.54 -13.82
C LEU A 36 -3.21 -4.77 -14.23
N ARG A 37 -3.54 -5.95 -14.76
CA ARG A 37 -4.87 -6.24 -15.35
C ARG A 37 -6.03 -6.08 -14.37
N ALA A 38 -5.77 -6.21 -13.07
CA ALA A 38 -6.78 -6.03 -12.02
C ALA A 38 -7.24 -4.57 -11.86
N TYR A 39 -6.45 -3.58 -12.29
CA TYR A 39 -6.75 -2.15 -12.15
C TYR A 39 -7.34 -1.59 -13.45
N SER A 40 -8.12 -0.53 -13.36
CA SER A 40 -8.53 0.28 -14.52
C SER A 40 -7.35 1.04 -15.13
N ILE A 41 -7.47 1.45 -16.39
CA ILE A 41 -6.44 2.26 -17.05
C ILE A 41 -6.22 3.61 -16.34
N GLU A 42 -7.28 4.18 -15.76
CA GLU A 42 -7.20 5.43 -15.00
C GLU A 42 -6.44 5.25 -13.68
N GLU A 43 -6.64 4.15 -12.96
CA GLU A 43 -5.86 3.84 -11.75
C GLU A 43 -4.37 3.67 -12.10
N VAL A 44 -4.06 2.97 -13.21
CA VAL A 44 -2.68 2.84 -13.70
C VAL A 44 -2.05 4.19 -14.04
N ARG A 45 -2.80 5.09 -14.70
CA ARG A 45 -2.35 6.46 -15.00
C ARG A 45 -2.02 7.22 -13.71
N ILE A 46 -2.92 7.20 -12.74
CA ILE A 46 -2.73 7.83 -11.43
C ILE A 46 -1.50 7.25 -10.72
N GLY A 47 -1.36 5.93 -10.70
CA GLY A 47 -0.23 5.23 -10.09
C GLY A 47 1.11 5.59 -10.73
N LEU A 48 1.15 5.66 -12.07
CA LEU A 48 2.33 6.10 -12.82
C LEU A 48 2.69 7.56 -12.52
N THR A 49 1.71 8.47 -12.53
CA THR A 49 1.94 9.88 -12.21
C THR A 49 2.49 10.06 -10.79
N ARG A 50 1.90 9.36 -9.81
CA ARG A 50 2.38 9.37 -8.42
C ARG A 50 3.79 8.79 -8.30
N HIS A 51 4.10 7.72 -9.03
CA HIS A 51 5.46 7.17 -9.07
C HIS A 51 6.47 8.19 -9.56
N ILE A 52 6.19 8.84 -10.70
CA ILE A 52 7.06 9.85 -11.30
C ILE A 52 7.27 11.05 -10.34
N GLN A 53 6.24 11.42 -9.58
CA GLN A 53 6.30 12.50 -8.60
C GLN A 53 6.94 12.11 -7.26
N SER A 54 7.24 10.83 -7.04
CA SER A 54 7.80 10.35 -5.77
C SER A 54 9.32 10.62 -5.71
N PRO A 55 9.82 11.38 -4.72
CA PRO A 55 11.27 11.55 -4.54
C PRO A 55 11.98 10.22 -4.21
N ASP A 56 11.26 9.27 -3.62
CA ASP A 56 11.83 8.01 -3.15
C ASP A 56 11.94 6.98 -4.28
N THR A 57 10.88 6.84 -5.10
CA THR A 57 10.82 5.80 -6.15
C THR A 57 10.90 6.35 -7.57
N GLY A 58 10.55 7.63 -7.78
CA GLY A 58 10.46 8.27 -9.09
C GLY A 58 11.80 8.53 -9.77
N GLN A 59 12.91 8.30 -9.08
CA GLN A 59 14.28 8.33 -9.63
C GLN A 59 14.56 7.19 -10.63
N PHE A 60 13.76 6.12 -10.63
CA PHE A 60 13.90 4.99 -11.55
C PHE A 60 12.62 4.78 -12.38
N PHE A 61 12.78 4.12 -13.54
CA PHE A 61 11.65 3.75 -14.39
C PHE A 61 10.65 2.87 -13.63
N PRO A 62 9.34 3.00 -13.91
CA PRO A 62 8.32 2.29 -13.14
C PRO A 62 8.35 0.79 -13.43
N LYS A 63 8.30 -0.01 -12.36
CA LYS A 63 7.91 -1.42 -12.40
C LYS A 63 6.43 -1.55 -12.04
N PRO A 64 5.73 -2.63 -12.44
CA PRO A 64 4.32 -2.83 -12.06
C PRO A 64 4.09 -2.75 -10.55
N ALA A 65 5.00 -3.28 -9.74
CA ALA A 65 4.93 -3.20 -8.28
C ALA A 65 4.96 -1.76 -7.73
N ASP A 66 5.71 -0.86 -8.37
CA ASP A 66 5.77 0.53 -7.94
C ASP A 66 4.43 1.23 -8.23
N VAL A 67 3.83 0.94 -9.39
CA VAL A 67 2.50 1.45 -9.75
C VAL A 67 1.44 0.93 -8.77
N ILE A 68 1.44 -0.37 -8.48
CA ILE A 68 0.53 -0.98 -7.49
C ILE A 68 0.67 -0.30 -6.13
N LYS A 69 1.90 -0.08 -5.67
CA LYS A 69 2.18 0.62 -4.40
C LYS A 69 1.57 2.03 -4.37
N HIS A 70 1.53 2.73 -5.49
CA HIS A 70 0.95 4.08 -5.59
C HIS A 70 -0.57 4.10 -5.84
N ILE A 71 -1.16 2.97 -6.26
CA ILE A 71 -2.62 2.78 -6.35
C ILE A 71 -3.19 2.38 -4.98
N ASP A 72 -2.73 1.26 -4.44
CA ASP A 72 -3.27 0.64 -3.22
C ASP A 72 -2.68 1.23 -1.93
N GLY A 73 -1.61 2.01 -2.06
CA GLY A 73 -0.75 2.38 -0.96
C GLY A 73 0.23 1.26 -0.58
N ASN A 74 1.31 1.63 0.10
CA ASN A 74 2.24 0.64 0.65
C ASN A 74 1.55 -0.13 1.79
N SER A 75 1.64 -1.47 1.80
CA SER A 75 1.11 -2.31 2.88
C SER A 75 1.63 -1.85 4.25
N GLY A 76 2.93 -1.53 4.34
CA GLY A 76 3.53 -0.98 5.56
C GLY A 76 2.96 0.39 5.97
N SER A 77 2.58 1.24 5.02
CA SER A 77 1.95 2.53 5.33
C SER A 77 0.52 2.35 5.84
N ARG A 78 -0.24 1.39 5.28
CA ARG A 78 -1.58 1.05 5.77
C ARG A 78 -1.53 0.44 7.17
N ALA A 79 -0.62 -0.50 7.40
CA ALA A 79 -0.39 -1.11 8.71
C ALA A 79 0.04 -0.05 9.74
N MET A 80 0.89 0.91 9.36
CA MET A 80 1.31 2.00 10.25
C MET A 80 0.15 2.98 10.57
N VAL A 81 -0.68 3.32 9.58
CA VAL A 81 -1.88 4.13 9.83
C VAL A 81 -2.84 3.40 10.77
N ALA A 82 -3.03 2.10 10.56
CA ALA A 82 -3.84 1.25 11.43
C ALA A 82 -3.28 1.22 12.86
N TRP A 83 -1.98 0.99 13.03
CA TRP A 83 -1.33 1.02 14.35
C TRP A 83 -1.47 2.38 15.03
N ASN A 84 -1.37 3.50 14.31
CA ASN A 84 -1.55 4.82 14.90
C ASN A 84 -2.98 5.01 15.46
N LYS A 85 -4.00 4.41 14.84
CA LYS A 85 -5.37 4.39 15.40
C LYS A 85 -5.41 3.57 16.69
N VAL A 86 -4.76 2.41 16.71
CA VAL A 86 -4.63 1.54 17.88
C VAL A 86 -3.92 2.27 19.02
N ASP A 87 -2.76 2.87 18.78
CA ASP A 87 -1.99 3.59 19.78
C ASP A 87 -2.78 4.75 20.40
N LYS A 88 -3.46 5.52 19.54
CA LYS A 88 -4.34 6.60 20.02
C LYS A 88 -5.45 6.05 20.91
N ALA A 89 -6.08 4.94 20.52
CA ALA A 89 -7.14 4.32 21.32
C ALA A 89 -6.61 3.76 22.65
N VAL A 90 -5.42 3.14 22.68
CA VAL A 90 -4.81 2.61 23.91
C VAL A 90 -4.58 3.76 24.90
N ARG A 91 -4.04 4.89 24.42
CA ARG A 91 -3.72 6.06 25.25
C ARG A 91 -4.95 6.84 25.72
N GLN A 92 -6.03 6.88 24.92
CA GLN A 92 -7.20 7.72 25.21
C GLN A 92 -8.35 6.95 25.88
N VAL A 93 -8.55 5.68 25.53
CA VAL A 93 -9.69 4.87 25.96
C VAL A 93 -9.29 3.86 27.02
N GLY A 94 -8.14 3.20 26.84
CA GLY A 94 -7.60 2.22 27.79
C GLY A 94 -8.33 0.85 27.79
N ALA A 95 -7.90 -0.02 28.72
CA ALA A 95 -8.23 -1.44 28.70
C ALA A 95 -9.70 -1.79 28.99
N TRP A 96 -10.41 -0.95 29.74
CA TRP A 96 -11.71 -1.29 30.34
C TRP A 96 -12.92 -0.90 29.50
N THR A 97 -12.69 -0.37 28.30
CA THR A 97 -13.75 0.04 27.38
C THR A 97 -13.52 -0.64 26.03
N SER A 98 -14.60 -1.15 25.43
CA SER A 98 -14.54 -1.73 24.09
C SER A 98 -14.37 -0.63 23.04
N VAL A 99 -13.48 -0.87 22.07
CA VAL A 99 -13.21 0.03 20.96
C VAL A 99 -13.64 -0.63 19.66
N MET A 100 -14.35 0.12 18.81
CA MET A 100 -14.68 -0.31 17.45
C MET A 100 -13.88 0.50 16.43
N PHE A 101 -12.87 -0.13 15.83
CA PHE A 101 -12.16 0.43 14.68
C PHE A 101 -12.98 0.31 13.39
N ASP A 102 -12.74 1.23 12.46
CA ASP A 102 -13.33 1.33 11.13
C ASP A 102 -12.78 0.29 10.13
N ASP A 103 -11.65 -0.36 10.47
CA ASP A 103 -11.05 -1.43 9.70
C ASP A 103 -11.13 -2.77 10.47
N ALA A 104 -11.83 -3.74 9.89
CA ALA A 104 -12.02 -5.07 10.48
C ALA A 104 -10.70 -5.84 10.63
N LEU A 105 -9.68 -5.54 9.82
CA LEU A 105 -8.37 -6.18 9.94
C LEU A 105 -7.67 -5.79 11.24
N ILE A 106 -7.86 -4.56 11.74
CA ILE A 106 -7.30 -4.13 13.03
C ILE A 106 -7.79 -5.03 14.15
N HIS A 107 -9.11 -5.29 14.19
CA HIS A 107 -9.72 -6.17 15.18
C HIS A 107 -9.15 -7.58 15.11
N ARG A 108 -8.97 -8.10 13.89
CA ARG A 108 -8.45 -9.44 13.68
C ARG A 108 -7.02 -9.57 14.19
N VAL A 109 -6.14 -8.64 13.81
CA VAL A 109 -4.73 -8.65 14.22
C VAL A 109 -4.61 -8.49 15.73
N ILE A 110 -5.35 -7.58 16.35
CA ILE A 110 -5.35 -7.43 17.82
C ILE A 110 -5.81 -8.71 18.51
N SER A 111 -6.83 -9.38 17.98
CA SER A 111 -7.28 -10.67 18.51
C SER A 111 -6.19 -11.74 18.42
N ASP A 112 -5.47 -11.81 17.31
CA ASP A 112 -4.38 -12.76 17.11
C ASP A 112 -3.17 -12.44 18.03
N MET A 113 -2.96 -11.16 18.39
CA MET A 113 -1.94 -10.69 19.35
C MET A 113 -2.29 -10.91 20.84
N GLY A 114 -3.43 -11.55 21.15
CA GLY A 114 -3.90 -11.81 22.52
C GLY A 114 -5.03 -10.90 23.01
N GLY A 115 -5.51 -9.99 22.16
CA GLY A 115 -6.69 -9.17 22.41
C GLY A 115 -6.40 -7.78 22.98
N TRP A 116 -7.44 -6.93 22.98
CA TRP A 116 -7.37 -5.51 23.34
C TRP A 116 -6.86 -5.28 24.77
N VAL A 117 -7.38 -6.05 25.73
CA VAL A 117 -7.07 -5.90 27.15
C VAL A 117 -5.59 -6.21 27.42
N GLU A 118 -5.05 -7.26 26.80
CA GLU A 118 -3.64 -7.61 26.94
C GLU A 118 -2.76 -6.55 26.31
N LEU A 119 -3.10 -6.07 25.10
CA LEU A 119 -2.37 -4.98 24.44
C LEU A 119 -2.32 -3.70 25.31
N CYS A 120 -3.40 -3.34 26.00
CA CYS A 120 -3.45 -2.16 26.85
C CYS A 120 -2.66 -2.28 28.17
N LYS A 121 -2.27 -3.49 28.58
CA LYS A 121 -1.48 -3.73 29.80
C LYS A 121 0.03 -3.69 29.56
N VAL A 122 0.45 -3.71 28.30
CA VAL A 122 1.85 -3.71 27.89
C VAL A 122 2.52 -2.41 28.33
N ASP A 123 3.72 -2.52 28.88
CA ASP A 123 4.49 -1.36 29.32
C ASP A 123 5.22 -0.68 28.15
N ASP A 124 5.75 0.53 28.38
CA ASP A 124 6.44 1.30 27.33
C ASP A 124 7.70 0.60 26.77
N ARG A 125 8.27 -0.40 27.47
CA ARG A 125 9.45 -1.14 27.02
C ARG A 125 9.06 -2.23 26.03
N GLU A 126 7.94 -2.90 26.28
CA GLU A 126 7.40 -3.98 25.46
C GLU A 126 6.56 -3.46 24.28
N TYR A 127 6.01 -2.25 24.40
CA TYR A 127 5.13 -1.65 23.40
C TYR A 127 5.72 -1.55 21.97
N PRO A 128 7.02 -1.21 21.78
CA PRO A 128 7.65 -1.22 20.46
C PRO A 128 7.70 -2.62 19.82
N PHE A 129 7.73 -3.70 20.62
CA PHE A 129 7.70 -5.06 20.10
C PHE A 129 6.29 -5.43 19.64
N LYS A 130 5.25 -4.98 20.36
CA LYS A 130 3.85 -5.11 19.94
C LYS A 130 3.55 -4.35 18.66
N GLN A 131 4.13 -3.16 18.49
CA GLN A 131 4.06 -2.45 17.22
C GLN A 131 4.65 -3.28 16.06
N LYS A 132 5.81 -3.90 16.25
CA LYS A 132 6.45 -4.75 15.22
C LYS A 132 5.69 -6.04 14.95
N GLU A 133 5.01 -6.60 15.96
CA GLU A 133 4.15 -7.77 15.81
C GLU A 133 2.88 -7.45 15.01
N PHE A 134 2.39 -6.20 15.10
CA PHE A 134 1.21 -5.73 14.38
C PHE A 134 1.47 -5.39 12.90
N LEU A 135 2.66 -4.87 12.57
CA LEU A 135 3.04 -4.39 11.23
C LEU A 135 3.44 -5.54 10.27
#